data_AF-A0A7C2JUW6-F1
#
_entry.id   AF-A0A7C2JUW6-F1
#
_cell.length_a   1.000
_cell.length_b   1.000
_cell.length_c   1.000
_cell.angle_alpha   90.00
_cell.angle_beta   90.00
_cell.angle_gamma   90.00
#
_symmetry.space_group_name_H-M   'P 1'
#
loop_
_entity.id
_entity.type
_entity.pdbx_description
1 polymer ?
#
loop_
_entity_poly.entity_id
_entity_poly.type
_entity_poly.pdbx_seq_one_letter_code
_entity_poly.pdbx_strand_id
1 'polypeptide(L)'
;MLERHFEAVGMSFVEMGIGWFTPIERLLERVEIHGREHLEQALTRGRGALLVGAHFTTLEVGVAVLEALVPRVSCMYRPQRNAMIDVVIRRGRHRFAKTQIPRDNVRALLRKLRENHAVAYLPDQTYLGNQSELLPFFGEPAVTNTATSKLAALSGATVLPYFFRRLPSGDYRVDIGPPLHGFPGDSPARDTARLVALLEDYIRLAPEQYLWLYKKFKGRPPPYPDVYAR
;
A
#
# COMPACT_ATOMS: atom_id res chain seq x y z
N MET A 1 21.17 -8.60 7.21
CA MET A 1 19.78 -8.41 6.69
C MET A 1 18.76 -8.60 7.81
N LEU A 2 18.77 -9.75 8.50
CA LEU A 2 17.83 -10.03 9.60
C LEU A 2 17.85 -8.98 10.73
N GLU A 3 19.03 -8.65 11.27
CA GLU A 3 19.18 -7.64 12.33
C GLU A 3 18.64 -6.27 11.90
N ARG A 4 19.07 -5.79 10.73
CA ARG A 4 18.55 -4.55 10.12
C ARG A 4 17.03 -4.55 9.93
N HIS A 5 16.43 -5.71 9.63
CA HIS A 5 14.98 -5.81 9.54
C HIS A 5 14.32 -5.64 10.92
N PHE A 6 14.86 -6.27 11.96
CA PHE A 6 14.37 -6.07 13.33
C PHE A 6 14.58 -4.65 13.85
N GLU A 7 15.69 -4.00 13.48
CA GLU A 7 15.89 -2.57 13.73
C GLU A 7 14.83 -1.72 13.03
N ALA A 8 14.53 -2.01 11.76
CA ALA A 8 13.48 -1.31 11.02
C ALA A 8 12.09 -1.55 11.63
N VAL A 9 11.80 -2.76 12.10
CA VAL A 9 10.58 -3.08 12.85
C VAL A 9 10.54 -2.28 14.16
N GLY A 10 11.63 -2.20 14.92
CA GLY A 10 11.69 -1.38 16.14
C GLY A 10 11.45 0.10 15.83
N MET A 11 12.06 0.60 14.75
CA MET A 11 11.87 1.98 14.29
C MET A 11 10.43 2.24 13.82
N SER A 12 9.71 1.24 13.32
CA SER A 12 8.32 1.42 12.85
C SER A 12 7.39 1.98 13.93
N PHE A 13 7.62 1.65 15.22
CA PHE A 13 6.85 2.23 16.32
C PHE A 13 7.11 3.73 16.51
N VAL A 14 8.37 4.17 16.31
CA VAL A 14 8.73 5.60 16.30
C VAL A 14 8.11 6.29 15.09
N GLU A 15 8.13 5.64 13.94
CA GLU A 15 7.56 6.14 12.68
C GLU A 15 6.03 6.27 12.74
N MET A 16 5.34 5.38 13.45
CA MET A 16 3.92 5.54 13.80
C MET A 16 3.72 6.84 14.58
N GLY A 17 4.56 7.11 15.57
CA GLY A 17 4.53 8.36 16.33
C GLY A 17 4.77 9.59 15.45
N ILE A 18 5.80 9.53 14.59
CA ILE A 18 6.13 10.60 13.64
C ILE A 18 4.95 10.87 12.71
N GLY A 19 4.41 9.84 12.05
CA GLY A 19 3.31 9.98 11.09
C GLY A 19 2.01 10.49 11.71
N TRP A 20 1.71 10.11 12.96
CA TRP A 20 0.43 10.47 13.59
C TRP A 20 0.45 11.77 14.38
N PHE A 21 1.60 12.21 14.89
CA PHE A 21 1.66 13.34 15.83
C PHE A 21 2.50 14.52 15.34
N THR A 22 3.33 14.36 14.30
CA THR A 22 4.10 15.48 13.75
C THR A 22 3.18 16.44 12.97
N PRO A 23 3.32 17.77 13.12
CA PRO A 23 2.70 18.73 12.21
C PRO A 23 3.10 18.44 10.76
N ILE A 24 2.15 18.59 9.83
CA ILE A 24 2.37 18.17 8.44
C ILE A 24 3.50 18.96 7.78
N GLU A 25 3.64 20.25 8.12
CA GLU A 25 4.67 21.15 7.60
C GLU A 25 6.08 20.63 7.95
N ARG A 26 6.28 20.23 9.22
CA ARG A 26 7.53 19.64 9.70
C ARG A 26 7.79 18.25 9.15
N LEU A 27 6.74 17.48 8.89
CA LEU A 27 6.90 16.17 8.28
C LEU A 27 7.40 16.33 6.84
N LEU A 28 6.82 17.25 6.07
CA LEU A 28 7.20 17.50 4.67
C LEU A 28 8.66 17.96 4.51
N GLU A 29 9.25 18.63 5.50
CA GLU A 29 10.69 18.96 5.51
C GLU A 29 11.59 17.72 5.50
N ARG A 30 11.06 16.56 5.88
CA ARG A 30 11.79 15.29 6.01
C ARG A 30 11.35 14.21 5.03
N VAL A 31 10.46 14.54 4.10
CA VAL A 31 9.95 13.58 3.10
C VAL A 31 10.23 14.10 1.69
N GLU A 32 11.12 13.41 0.98
CA GLU A 32 11.31 13.58 -0.46
C GLU A 32 10.12 12.97 -1.21
N ILE A 33 9.38 13.80 -1.96
CA ILE A 33 8.22 13.34 -2.75
C ILE A 33 8.59 13.35 -4.23
N HIS A 34 8.55 12.17 -4.87
CA HIS A 34 8.79 11.98 -6.29
C HIS A 34 7.52 11.51 -7.02
N GLY A 35 7.32 12.00 -8.24
CA GLY A 35 6.20 11.58 -9.10
C GLY A 35 4.85 12.17 -8.70
N ARG A 36 4.83 13.26 -7.93
CA ARG A 36 3.60 13.97 -7.52
C ARG A 36 2.72 14.33 -8.71
N GLU A 37 3.36 14.73 -9.81
CA GLU A 37 2.72 15.06 -11.08
C GLU A 37 1.88 13.91 -11.64
N HIS A 38 2.25 12.64 -11.39
CA HIS A 38 1.47 11.49 -11.85
C HIS A 38 0.13 11.39 -11.12
N LEU A 39 0.12 11.69 -9.82
CA LEU A 39 -1.11 11.74 -9.02
C LEU A 39 -1.99 12.92 -9.44
N GLU A 40 -1.41 14.10 -9.61
CA GLU A 40 -2.14 15.28 -10.07
C GLU A 40 -2.78 15.04 -11.45
N GLN A 41 -2.01 14.52 -12.40
CA GLN A 41 -2.49 14.17 -13.74
C GLN A 41 -3.59 13.10 -13.68
N ALA A 42 -3.43 12.05 -12.86
CA ALA A 42 -4.42 11.00 -12.69
C ALA A 42 -5.79 11.56 -12.24
N LEU A 43 -5.78 12.56 -11.34
CA LEU A 43 -6.99 13.17 -10.81
C LEU A 43 -7.67 14.14 -11.79
N THR A 44 -6.97 14.68 -12.79
CA THR A 44 -7.60 15.52 -13.83
C THR A 44 -8.63 14.75 -14.67
N ARG A 45 -8.51 13.42 -14.73
CA ARG A 45 -9.46 12.52 -15.43
C ARG A 45 -10.83 12.42 -14.74
N GLY A 46 -10.97 12.91 -13.50
CA GLY A 46 -12.23 12.89 -12.76
C GLY A 46 -12.73 11.50 -12.32
N ARG A 47 -11.85 10.48 -12.36
CA ARG A 47 -12.18 9.07 -12.03
C ARG A 47 -11.42 8.54 -10.82
N GLY A 48 -10.71 9.40 -10.10
CA GLY A 48 -9.91 9.07 -8.93
C GLY A 48 -8.61 8.35 -9.28
N ALA A 49 -7.82 8.10 -8.24
CA ALA A 49 -6.57 7.37 -8.33
C ALA A 49 -6.55 6.25 -7.29
N LEU A 50 -6.19 5.04 -7.72
CA LEU A 50 -5.94 3.91 -6.83
C LEU A 50 -4.43 3.83 -6.58
N LEU A 51 -4.02 4.27 -5.39
CA LEU A 51 -2.62 4.27 -4.94
C LEU A 51 -2.29 2.87 -4.41
N VAL A 52 -1.59 2.08 -5.22
CA VAL A 52 -1.23 0.70 -4.90
C VAL A 52 0.12 0.69 -4.18
N GLY A 53 0.08 0.51 -2.87
CA GLY A 53 1.27 0.40 -2.03
C GLY A 53 1.47 -1.01 -1.49
N ALA A 54 2.41 -1.13 -0.55
CA ALA A 54 2.65 -2.35 0.19
C ALA A 54 3.03 -2.07 1.64
N HIS A 55 3.05 -3.09 2.49
CA HIS A 55 3.37 -2.94 3.90
C HIS A 55 4.90 -2.84 4.08
N PHE A 56 5.42 -1.62 4.14
CA PHE A 56 6.75 -1.33 4.67
C PHE A 56 6.66 -0.85 6.13
N THR A 57 7.76 -0.91 6.87
CA THR A 57 7.87 -0.44 8.27
C THR A 57 7.52 1.05 8.39
N THR A 58 7.83 1.82 7.34
CA THR A 58 7.62 3.26 7.22
C THR A 58 6.21 3.66 6.79
N LEU A 59 5.26 2.71 6.77
CA LEU A 59 3.89 2.91 6.27
C LEU A 59 3.25 4.18 6.77
N GLU A 60 3.19 4.38 8.08
CA GLU A 60 2.44 5.51 8.66
C GLU A 60 3.03 6.87 8.27
N VAL A 61 4.35 6.98 8.08
CA VAL A 61 4.98 8.20 7.53
C VAL A 61 4.60 8.37 6.07
N GLY A 62 4.71 7.31 5.28
CA GLY A 62 4.40 7.33 3.85
C GLY A 62 2.95 7.73 3.57
N VAL A 63 1.98 7.29 4.38
CA VAL A 63 0.58 7.68 4.18
C VAL A 63 0.22 9.02 4.84
N ALA A 64 0.95 9.46 5.88
CA ALA A 64 0.70 10.73 6.57
C ALA A 64 0.84 11.96 5.67
N VAL A 65 1.66 11.90 4.63
CA VAL A 65 1.85 13.03 3.71
C VAL A 65 0.77 13.15 2.64
N LEU A 66 -0.09 12.14 2.46
CA LEU A 66 -1.04 12.07 1.33
C LEU A 66 -2.01 13.25 1.27
N GLU A 67 -2.54 13.72 2.41
CA GLU A 67 -3.49 14.84 2.42
C GLU A 67 -2.82 16.18 2.04
N ALA A 68 -1.49 16.30 2.20
CA ALA A 68 -0.75 17.45 1.69
C ALA A 68 -0.52 17.40 0.17
N LEU A 69 -0.59 16.21 -0.42
CA LEU A 69 -0.43 16.05 -1.87
C LEU A 69 -1.72 16.37 -2.61
N VAL A 70 -2.87 15.93 -2.07
CA VAL A 70 -4.17 16.07 -2.72
C VAL A 70 -5.30 16.24 -1.70
N PRO A 71 -6.36 17.01 -2.04
CA PRO A 71 -7.39 17.40 -1.08
C PRO A 71 -8.34 16.26 -0.64
N ARG A 72 -8.42 15.17 -1.42
CA ARG A 72 -9.37 14.08 -1.20
C ARG A 72 -8.66 12.74 -1.14
N VAL A 73 -8.37 12.30 0.08
CA VAL A 73 -7.73 11.01 0.34
C VAL A 73 -8.66 10.09 1.11
N SER A 74 -8.63 8.82 0.77
CA SER A 74 -9.28 7.74 1.52
C SER A 74 -8.34 6.55 1.59
N CYS A 75 -8.55 5.65 2.53
CA CYS A 75 -7.75 4.43 2.60
C CYS A 75 -8.62 3.22 2.91
N MET A 76 -8.18 2.05 2.45
CA MET A 76 -8.77 0.80 2.90
C MET A 76 -8.26 0.46 4.30
N TYR A 77 -9.16 0.05 5.18
CA TYR A 77 -8.88 -0.24 6.58
C TYR A 77 -9.43 -1.60 7.00
N ARG A 78 -8.64 -2.30 7.82
CA ARG A 78 -9.07 -3.51 8.52
C ARG A 78 -9.12 -3.19 10.01
N PRO A 79 -10.31 -3.32 10.65
CA PRO A 79 -10.41 -3.15 12.10
C PRO A 79 -9.45 -4.07 12.85
N GLN A 80 -8.80 -3.53 13.88
CA GLN A 80 -7.93 -4.29 14.76
C GLN A 80 -8.74 -5.08 15.78
N ARG A 81 -8.20 -6.21 16.22
CA ARG A 81 -8.84 -7.06 17.24
C ARG A 81 -8.93 -6.35 18.60
N ASN A 82 -7.92 -5.56 18.95
CA ASN A 82 -7.92 -4.76 20.16
C ASN A 82 -8.57 -3.41 19.87
N ALA A 83 -9.68 -3.11 20.55
CA ALA A 83 -10.46 -1.90 20.33
C ALA A 83 -9.70 -0.60 20.66
N MET A 84 -8.84 -0.60 21.68
CA MET A 84 -8.03 0.59 22.00
C MET A 84 -7.01 0.88 20.90
N ILE A 85 -6.33 -0.17 20.41
CA ILE A 85 -5.38 -0.04 19.29
C ILE A 85 -6.13 0.40 18.02
N ASP A 86 -7.32 -0.13 17.76
CA ASP A 86 -8.17 0.27 16.64
C ASP A 86 -8.48 1.78 16.68
N VAL A 87 -8.92 2.29 17.84
CA VAL A 87 -9.21 3.72 18.03
C VAL A 87 -7.98 4.58 17.79
N VAL A 88 -6.83 4.21 18.37
CA VAL A 88 -5.58 4.98 18.21
C VAL A 88 -5.16 5.04 16.75
N ILE A 89 -5.14 3.90 16.04
CA ILE A 89 -4.80 3.85 14.61
C ILE A 89 -5.77 4.70 13.80
N ARG A 90 -7.09 4.54 14.01
CA ARG A 90 -8.07 5.33 13.26
C ARG A 90 -7.89 6.83 13.48
N ARG A 91 -7.60 7.26 14.71
CA ARG A 91 -7.33 8.67 15.02
C ARG A 91 -6.09 9.19 14.32
N GLY A 92 -4.98 8.45 14.39
CA GLY A 92 -3.74 8.79 13.69
C GLY A 92 -3.96 8.91 12.19
N ARG A 93 -4.67 7.94 11.61
CA ARG A 93 -4.95 7.91 10.17
C ARG A 93 -5.96 8.94 9.68
N HIS A 94 -6.80 9.47 10.56
CA HIS A 94 -7.75 10.53 10.19
C HIS A 94 -7.04 11.79 9.69
N ARG A 95 -5.79 12.06 10.13
CA ARG A 95 -4.99 13.21 9.70
C ARG A 95 -4.60 13.22 8.22
N PHE A 96 -4.71 12.09 7.54
CA PHE A 96 -4.36 11.98 6.13
C PHE A 96 -5.42 11.25 5.29
N ALA A 97 -6.33 10.52 5.93
CA ALA A 97 -7.42 9.81 5.26
C ALA A 97 -8.72 9.99 6.08
N LYS A 98 -9.46 11.06 5.79
CA LYS A 98 -10.74 11.37 6.43
C LYS A 98 -11.78 10.25 6.27
N THR A 99 -11.70 9.48 5.19
CA THR A 99 -12.53 8.29 4.99
C THR A 99 -11.67 7.03 5.05
N GLN A 100 -11.88 6.22 6.09
CA GLN A 100 -11.27 4.91 6.26
C GLN A 100 -12.32 3.85 5.94
N ILE A 101 -12.16 3.16 4.81
CA ILE A 101 -13.15 2.27 4.22
C ILE A 101 -12.90 0.85 4.74
N PRO A 102 -13.87 0.19 5.40
CA PRO A 102 -13.72 -1.21 5.78
C PRO A 102 -13.39 -2.11 4.59
N ARG A 103 -12.45 -3.05 4.75
CA ARG A 103 -11.95 -3.93 3.67
C ARG A 103 -13.03 -4.73 2.92
N ASP A 104 -14.15 -5.01 3.59
CA ASP A 104 -15.31 -5.72 3.06
C ASP A 104 -16.29 -4.79 2.32
N ASN A 105 -16.13 -3.48 2.45
CA ASN A 105 -16.98 -2.47 1.81
C ASN A 105 -16.40 -1.97 0.47
N VAL A 106 -16.25 -2.90 -0.47
CA VAL A 106 -15.78 -2.60 -1.84
C VAL A 106 -16.66 -1.56 -2.54
N ARG A 107 -17.97 -1.56 -2.28
CA ARG A 107 -18.90 -0.58 -2.87
C ARG A 107 -18.56 0.86 -2.46
N ALA A 108 -18.22 1.08 -1.19
CA ALA A 108 -17.80 2.39 -0.71
C ALA A 108 -16.46 2.83 -1.33
N LEU A 109 -15.51 1.91 -1.51
CA LEU A 109 -14.26 2.20 -2.22
C LEU A 109 -14.52 2.64 -3.67
N LEU A 110 -15.33 1.89 -4.42
CA LEU A 110 -15.69 2.24 -5.80
C LEU A 110 -16.44 3.57 -5.89
N ARG A 111 -17.24 3.91 -4.87
CA ARG A 111 -17.89 5.22 -4.78
C ARG A 111 -16.87 6.33 -4.58
N LYS A 112 -15.92 6.18 -3.66
CA LYS A 112 -14.87 7.20 -3.41
C LYS A 112 -13.99 7.44 -4.63
N LEU A 113 -13.59 6.40 -5.35
CA LEU A 113 -12.87 6.57 -6.62
C LEU A 113 -13.68 7.37 -7.64
N ARG A 114 -14.97 7.06 -7.81
CA ARG A 114 -15.87 7.82 -8.70
C ARG A 114 -16.14 9.26 -8.26
N GLU A 115 -15.97 9.56 -6.96
CA GLU A 115 -15.98 10.93 -6.40
C GLU A 115 -14.63 11.66 -6.57
N ASN A 116 -13.72 11.10 -7.37
CA ASN A 116 -12.37 11.58 -7.66
C ASN A 116 -11.44 11.64 -6.43
N HIS A 117 -11.59 10.70 -5.50
CA HIS A 117 -10.63 10.54 -4.40
C HIS A 117 -9.37 9.78 -4.86
N ALA A 118 -8.23 10.10 -4.22
CA ALA A 118 -7.10 9.19 -4.15
C ALA A 118 -7.34 8.16 -3.05
N VAL A 119 -7.27 6.86 -3.37
CA VAL A 119 -7.52 5.78 -2.41
C VAL A 119 -6.26 4.94 -2.22
N ALA A 120 -5.71 4.95 -1.01
CA ALA A 120 -4.60 4.08 -0.62
C ALA A 120 -5.08 2.63 -0.43
N TYR A 121 -4.44 1.71 -1.16
CA TYR A 121 -4.78 0.29 -1.21
C TYR A 121 -3.51 -0.57 -1.21
N LEU A 122 -3.40 -1.49 -0.25
CA LEU A 122 -2.20 -2.33 -0.05
C LEU A 122 -2.55 -3.82 -0.26
N PRO A 123 -2.41 -4.35 -1.48
CA PRO A 123 -2.79 -5.72 -1.84
C PRO A 123 -1.66 -6.76 -1.70
N ASP A 124 -0.50 -6.38 -1.17
CA ASP A 124 0.72 -7.21 -1.07
C ASP A 124 0.56 -8.46 -0.19
N GLN A 125 -0.39 -8.43 0.76
CA GLN A 125 -0.66 -9.55 1.66
C GLN A 125 -1.61 -10.59 1.07
N THR A 126 -1.41 -11.85 1.47
CA THR A 126 -2.24 -12.98 1.05
C THR A 126 -3.72 -12.78 1.39
N TYR A 127 -4.58 -12.93 0.39
CA TYR A 127 -6.02 -13.13 0.52
C TYR A 127 -6.33 -14.59 0.18
N LEU A 128 -7.20 -15.26 0.94
CA LEU A 128 -7.57 -16.66 0.72
C LEU A 128 -9.01 -16.80 0.20
N GLY A 129 -9.52 -15.77 -0.47
CA GLY A 129 -10.82 -15.82 -1.14
C GLY A 129 -10.66 -16.00 -2.65
N ASN A 130 -11.80 -16.03 -3.35
CA ASN A 130 -11.89 -16.30 -4.79
C ASN A 130 -11.21 -15.26 -5.71
N GLN A 131 -10.63 -14.19 -5.15
CA GLN A 131 -9.91 -13.15 -5.90
C GLN A 131 -8.41 -13.22 -5.61
N SER A 132 -7.87 -14.41 -5.68
CA SER A 132 -6.46 -14.66 -5.40
C SER A 132 -5.93 -15.70 -6.37
N GLU A 133 -4.70 -15.50 -6.81
CA GLU A 133 -4.02 -16.42 -7.72
C GLU A 133 -2.63 -16.74 -7.18
N LEU A 134 -2.08 -17.87 -7.62
CA LEU A 134 -0.71 -18.25 -7.31
C LEU A 134 0.22 -17.55 -8.30
N LEU A 135 0.89 -16.49 -7.85
CA LEU A 135 1.78 -15.66 -8.67
C LEU A 135 3.19 -15.62 -8.07
N PRO A 136 4.25 -15.47 -8.86
CA PRO A 136 5.61 -15.37 -8.34
C PRO A 136 5.76 -14.11 -7.49
N PHE A 137 6.44 -14.25 -6.35
CA PHE A 137 6.93 -13.17 -5.51
C PHE A 137 8.39 -13.48 -5.16
N PHE A 138 9.32 -12.75 -5.76
CA PHE A 138 10.75 -13.06 -5.84
C PHE A 138 11.02 -14.45 -6.44
N GLY A 139 10.26 -14.84 -7.46
CA GLY A 139 10.34 -16.16 -8.09
C GLY A 139 9.64 -17.27 -7.31
N GLU A 140 9.31 -17.06 -6.05
CA GLU A 140 8.60 -18.03 -5.20
C GLU A 140 7.08 -17.92 -5.38
N PRO A 141 6.37 -19.01 -5.70
CA PRO A 141 4.92 -18.99 -5.83
C PRO A 141 4.24 -18.56 -4.54
N ALA A 142 3.40 -17.52 -4.60
CA ALA A 142 2.68 -16.97 -3.46
C ALA A 142 1.23 -16.65 -3.83
N VAL A 143 0.30 -16.97 -2.92
CA VAL A 143 -1.11 -16.60 -3.08
C VAL A 143 -1.24 -15.09 -2.95
N THR A 144 -1.64 -14.44 -4.04
CA THR A 144 -1.62 -12.99 -4.21
C THR A 144 -2.98 -12.48 -4.68
N ASN A 145 -3.43 -11.37 -4.09
CA ASN A 145 -4.72 -10.77 -4.35
C ASN A 145 -4.77 -10.13 -5.75
N THR A 146 -5.77 -10.50 -6.56
CA THR A 146 -5.97 -9.99 -7.92
C THR A 146 -7.05 -8.89 -8.04
N ALA A 147 -7.59 -8.44 -6.91
CA ALA A 147 -8.69 -7.48 -6.88
C ALA A 147 -8.35 -6.12 -7.50
N THR A 148 -7.09 -5.68 -7.51
CA THR A 148 -6.67 -4.37 -8.05
C THR A 148 -7.14 -4.16 -9.50
N SER A 149 -6.98 -5.16 -10.36
CA SER A 149 -7.43 -5.12 -11.76
C SER A 149 -8.95 -4.87 -11.85
N LYS A 150 -9.73 -5.62 -11.08
CA LYS A 150 -11.19 -5.47 -11.03
C LYS A 150 -11.63 -4.12 -10.43
N LEU A 151 -10.95 -3.63 -9.40
CA LEU A 151 -11.24 -2.33 -8.80
C LEU A 151 -11.01 -1.20 -9.80
N ALA A 152 -9.91 -1.24 -10.55
CA ALA A 152 -9.62 -0.29 -11.61
C ALA A 152 -10.67 -0.35 -12.72
N ALA A 153 -11.04 -1.55 -13.19
CA ALA A 153 -12.03 -1.75 -14.24
C ALA A 153 -13.41 -1.18 -13.86
N LEU A 154 -13.87 -1.44 -12.63
CA LEU A 154 -15.19 -1.02 -12.18
C LEU A 154 -15.28 0.48 -11.84
N SER A 155 -14.16 1.10 -11.44
CA SER A 155 -14.13 2.52 -11.06
C SER A 155 -13.73 3.45 -12.19
N GLY A 156 -12.94 2.95 -13.15
CA GLY A 156 -12.23 3.77 -14.14
C GLY A 156 -11.04 4.54 -13.55
N ALA A 157 -10.64 4.24 -12.31
CA ALA A 157 -9.56 4.94 -11.63
C ALA A 157 -8.20 4.63 -12.26
N THR A 158 -7.32 5.63 -12.26
CA THR A 158 -5.92 5.44 -12.65
C THR A 158 -5.18 4.69 -11.54
N VAL A 159 -4.45 3.63 -11.88
CA VAL A 159 -3.62 2.87 -10.91
C VAL A 159 -2.20 3.44 -10.90
N LEU A 160 -1.74 3.82 -9.71
CA LEU A 160 -0.40 4.37 -9.49
C LEU A 160 0.33 3.53 -8.43
N PRO A 161 1.56 3.06 -8.67
CA PRO A 161 2.42 2.55 -7.61
C PRO A 161 2.66 3.64 -6.57
N TYR A 162 2.56 3.31 -5.28
CA TYR A 162 2.78 4.25 -4.19
C TYR A 162 3.63 3.60 -3.11
N PHE A 163 4.92 3.89 -3.13
CA PHE A 163 5.89 3.26 -2.23
C PHE A 163 6.65 4.29 -1.41
N PHE A 164 7.20 3.84 -0.29
CA PHE A 164 7.86 4.71 0.67
C PHE A 164 8.93 3.95 1.43
N ARG A 165 10.02 4.64 1.77
CA ARG A 165 11.16 4.09 2.51
C ARG A 165 11.88 5.17 3.29
N ARG A 166 12.58 4.76 4.35
CA ARG A 166 13.54 5.56 5.09
C ARG A 166 14.88 5.54 4.34
N LEU A 167 15.49 6.70 4.20
CA LEU A 167 16.79 6.89 3.57
C LEU A 167 17.92 6.72 4.61
N PRO A 168 19.17 6.50 4.18
CA PRO A 168 20.31 6.41 5.09
C PRO A 168 20.51 7.64 5.99
N SER A 169 20.04 8.82 5.58
CA SER A 169 20.05 10.05 6.39
C SER A 169 19.08 10.01 7.57
N GLY A 170 18.13 9.08 7.58
CA GLY A 170 17.01 9.04 8.52
C GLY A 170 15.78 9.84 8.08
N ASP A 171 15.86 10.54 6.95
CA ASP A 171 14.70 11.12 6.26
C ASP A 171 13.97 10.06 5.44
N TYR A 172 12.86 10.45 4.82
CA TYR A 172 11.99 9.53 4.10
C TYR A 172 11.87 9.92 2.66
N ARG A 173 11.50 8.94 1.86
CA ARG A 173 11.16 9.12 0.46
C ARG A 173 9.83 8.46 0.17
N VAL A 174 9.01 9.16 -0.59
CA VAL A 174 7.76 8.70 -1.18
C VAL A 174 7.92 8.75 -2.69
N ASP A 175 7.74 7.60 -3.34
CA ASP A 175 7.78 7.46 -4.78
C ASP A 175 6.38 7.12 -5.28
N ILE A 176 5.80 8.03 -6.06
CA ILE A 176 4.57 7.80 -6.82
C ILE A 176 4.99 7.41 -8.23
N GLY A 177 4.75 6.16 -8.62
CA GLY A 177 5.08 5.69 -9.95
C GLY A 177 4.14 6.24 -11.03
N PRO A 178 4.53 6.21 -12.31
CA PRO A 178 3.64 6.58 -13.40
C PRO A 178 2.43 5.62 -13.50
N PRO A 179 1.33 6.04 -14.14
CA PRO A 179 0.22 5.16 -14.47
C PRO A 179 0.69 3.90 -15.20
N LEU A 180 0.19 2.73 -14.80
CA LEU A 180 0.47 1.51 -15.56
C LEU A 180 -0.23 1.60 -16.93
N HIS A 181 0.57 1.62 -18.01
CA HIS A 181 0.03 1.59 -19.37
C HIS A 181 -0.80 0.33 -19.61
N GLY A 182 -1.95 0.47 -20.28
CA GLY A 182 -2.87 -0.65 -20.57
C GLY A 182 -3.39 -1.36 -19.32
N PHE A 183 -3.63 -0.62 -18.23
CA PHE A 183 -4.17 -1.16 -16.98
C PHE A 183 -5.58 -0.61 -16.71
N PRO A 184 -6.55 -1.45 -16.34
CA PRO A 184 -6.47 -2.92 -16.29
C PRO A 184 -6.39 -3.53 -17.69
N GLY A 185 -5.66 -4.62 -17.82
CA GLY A 185 -5.60 -5.42 -19.04
C GLY A 185 -6.65 -6.55 -19.05
N ASP A 186 -6.47 -7.52 -19.95
CA ASP A 186 -7.44 -8.62 -20.12
C ASP A 186 -7.37 -9.71 -19.04
N SER A 187 -6.38 -9.64 -18.14
CA SER A 187 -6.12 -10.69 -17.15
C SER A 187 -5.71 -10.09 -15.80
N PRO A 188 -6.54 -10.27 -14.76
CA PRO A 188 -6.18 -9.87 -13.40
C PRO A 188 -4.86 -10.47 -12.91
N ALA A 189 -4.55 -11.71 -13.32
CA ALA A 189 -3.28 -12.37 -13.05
C ALA A 189 -2.08 -11.59 -13.62
N ARG A 190 -2.14 -11.24 -14.91
CA ARG A 190 -1.06 -10.50 -15.60
C ARG A 190 -0.90 -9.09 -15.03
N ASP A 191 -2.01 -8.42 -14.75
CA ASP A 191 -2.04 -7.12 -14.09
C ASP A 191 -1.38 -7.15 -12.72
N THR A 192 -1.74 -8.14 -11.89
CA THR A 192 -1.15 -8.31 -10.57
C THR A 192 0.32 -8.68 -10.65
N ALA A 193 0.74 -9.53 -11.59
CA ALA A 193 2.16 -9.87 -11.79
C ALA A 193 3.01 -8.62 -12.11
N ARG A 194 2.49 -7.69 -12.91
CA ARG A 194 3.16 -6.39 -13.18
C ARG A 194 3.31 -5.55 -11.92
N LEU A 195 2.26 -5.46 -11.09
CA LEU A 195 2.30 -4.75 -9.82
C LEU A 195 3.28 -5.39 -8.82
N VAL A 196 3.34 -6.72 -8.79
CA VAL A 196 4.29 -7.47 -7.97
C VAL A 196 5.73 -7.22 -8.42
N ALA A 197 6.01 -7.22 -9.73
CA ALA A 197 7.34 -6.91 -10.23
C ALA A 197 7.82 -5.51 -9.79
N LEU A 198 6.95 -4.50 -9.90
CA LEU A 198 7.22 -3.14 -9.42
C LEU A 198 7.48 -3.11 -7.90
N LEU A 199 6.71 -3.87 -7.13
CA LEU A 199 6.91 -4.01 -5.70
C LEU A 199 8.26 -4.67 -5.39
N GLU A 200 8.63 -5.76 -6.09
CA GLU A 200 9.92 -6.42 -5.88
C GLU A 200 11.09 -5.48 -6.17
N ASP A 201 11.02 -4.73 -7.26
CA ASP A 201 12.03 -3.72 -7.60
C ASP A 201 12.17 -2.68 -6.50
N TYR A 202 11.05 -2.22 -5.93
CA TYR A 202 11.09 -1.28 -4.83
C TYR A 202 11.62 -1.91 -3.53
N ILE A 203 11.24 -3.14 -3.21
CA ILE A 203 11.76 -3.88 -2.05
C ILE A 203 13.28 -4.02 -2.17
N ARG A 204 13.84 -4.28 -3.35
CA ARG A 204 15.31 -4.38 -3.55
C ARG A 204 16.06 -3.11 -3.14
N LEU A 205 15.40 -1.95 -3.15
CA LEU A 205 15.99 -0.69 -2.75
C LEU A 205 16.17 -0.53 -1.23
N ALA A 206 15.36 -1.23 -0.43
CA ALA A 206 15.40 -1.19 1.04
C ALA A 206 14.79 -2.49 1.62
N PRO A 207 15.41 -3.66 1.38
CA PRO A 207 14.79 -4.95 1.68
C PRO A 207 14.50 -5.13 3.15
N GLU A 208 15.29 -4.56 4.04
CA GLU A 208 15.08 -4.60 5.48
C GLU A 208 13.80 -3.86 5.94
N GLN A 209 13.25 -2.98 5.12
CA GLN A 209 12.09 -2.15 5.48
C GLN A 209 10.76 -2.73 5.01
N TYR A 210 10.75 -3.76 4.15
CA TYR A 210 9.52 -4.48 3.83
C TYR A 210 9.07 -5.28 5.06
N LEU A 211 7.76 -5.36 5.34
CA LEU A 211 7.22 -6.00 6.54
C LEU A 211 7.24 -7.53 6.43
N TRP A 212 8.42 -8.14 6.51
CA TRP A 212 8.65 -9.58 6.43
C TRP A 212 8.04 -10.40 7.58
N LEU A 213 7.56 -9.74 8.64
CA LEU A 213 6.80 -10.39 9.71
C LEU A 213 5.48 -11.03 9.22
N TYR A 214 4.96 -10.57 8.07
CA TYR A 214 3.80 -11.21 7.47
C TYR A 214 4.18 -12.52 6.79
N LYS A 215 3.45 -13.59 7.10
CA LYS A 215 3.57 -14.91 6.48
C LYS A 215 3.09 -14.89 5.01
N LYS A 216 3.87 -14.32 4.09
CA LYS A 216 3.55 -14.14 2.67
C LYS A 216 3.29 -15.45 1.91
N PHE A 217 4.01 -16.52 2.24
CA PHE A 217 3.93 -17.81 1.55
C PHE A 217 2.91 -18.80 2.13
N LYS A 218 1.94 -18.31 2.93
CA LYS A 218 0.95 -19.17 3.58
C LYS A 218 -0.17 -19.53 2.61
N GLY A 219 -0.80 -20.68 2.83
CA GLY A 219 -2.00 -21.10 2.10
C GLY A 219 -1.75 -21.44 0.62
N ARG A 220 -0.50 -21.75 0.25
CA ARG A 220 -0.20 -22.30 -1.08
C ARG A 220 -0.85 -23.68 -1.22
N PRO A 221 -1.50 -23.98 -2.35
CA PRO A 221 -2.11 -25.29 -2.57
C PRO A 221 -1.02 -26.36 -2.79
N PRO A 222 -1.35 -27.67 -2.73
CA PRO A 222 -0.44 -28.72 -3.18
C PRO A 222 0.11 -28.45 -4.60
N PRO A 223 1.37 -28.78 -4.90
CA PRO A 223 2.32 -29.55 -4.08
C PRO A 223 3.20 -28.70 -3.14
N TYR A 224 2.91 -27.40 -2.96
CA TYR A 224 3.77 -26.51 -2.18
C TYR A 224 3.67 -26.81 -0.68
N PRO A 225 4.80 -27.01 0.03
CA PRO A 225 4.78 -27.23 1.48
C PRO A 225 4.42 -25.94 2.23
N ASP A 226 3.83 -26.10 3.43
CA ASP A 226 3.68 -25.00 4.38
C ASP A 226 5.03 -24.73 5.07
N VAL A 227 5.73 -23.69 4.61
CA VAL A 227 7.02 -23.25 5.14
C VAL A 227 6.94 -22.61 6.53
N TYR A 228 5.73 -22.47 7.09
CA TYR A 228 5.50 -21.94 8.42
C TYR A 228 4.98 -22.96 9.42
N ALA A 229 4.84 -24.23 9.01
CA ALA A 229 4.60 -25.33 9.92
C ALA A 229 5.78 -25.47 10.91
N ARG A 230 5.47 -25.73 12.18
CA ARG A 230 6.43 -26.00 13.24
C ARG A 230 6.28 -27.42 13.71
#